data_AF-A0A382HBL0-F1
#
_entry.id   AF-A0A382HBL0-F1
#
_cell.length_a   1.000
_cell.length_b   1.000
_cell.length_c   1.000
_cell.angle_alpha   90.00
_cell.angle_beta   90.00
_cell.angle_gamma   90.00
#
_symmetry.space_group_name_H-M   'P 1'
#
loop_
_entity.id
_entity.type
_entity.pdbx_description
1 polymer ?
#
loop_
_entity_poly.entity_id
_entity_poly.type
_entity_poly.pdbx_seq_one_letter_code
_entity_poly.pdbx_strand_id
1 'polypeptide(L)' 'MKPVATALASLVLSCMLQGAGREHVFSDEDKSWWAIQPVTDPEIPSHGENWGRNEIDRFVARKLDQAKLSPAP' A
#
# COMPACT_ATOMS: atom_id res chain seq x y z
N MET A 1 32.76 -19.00 43.27
CA MET A 1 33.24 -18.34 42.03
C MET A 1 32.64 -18.88 40.74
N LYS A 2 32.29 -20.17 40.64
CA LYS A 2 31.73 -20.78 39.42
C LYS A 2 30.34 -20.28 38.95
N PRO A 3 29.37 -19.91 39.82
CA PRO A 3 28.00 -19.62 39.35
C PRO A 3 27.85 -18.28 38.63
N VAL A 4 28.71 -17.29 38.93
CA VAL A 4 28.69 -15.97 38.30
C VAL A 4 29.17 -16.04 36.85
N ALA A 5 30.18 -16.88 36.57
CA ALA A 5 30.69 -17.10 35.21
C ALA A 5 29.65 -17.81 34.32
N THR A 6 28.91 -18.77 34.87
CA THR A 6 27.83 -19.46 34.14
C THR A 6 26.66 -18.54 33.85
N ALA A 7 26.28 -17.66 34.79
CA ALA A 7 25.20 -16.70 34.58
C ALA A 7 25.55 -15.66 33.49
N LEU A 8 26.80 -15.17 33.47
CA LEU A 8 27.27 -14.25 32.42
C LEU A 8 27.33 -14.93 31.05
N ALA A 9 27.79 -16.18 30.97
CA ALA A 9 27.81 -16.93 29.72
C ALA A 9 26.39 -17.17 29.17
N SER A 10 25.42 -17.49 30.03
CA SER A 10 24.02 -17.65 29.64
C SER A 10 23.37 -16.34 29.20
N LEU A 11 23.72 -15.21 29.83
CA LEU A 11 23.21 -13.89 29.46
C LEU A 11 23.73 -13.44 28.09
N VAL A 12 25.01 -13.67 27.81
CA VAL A 12 25.63 -13.36 26.51
C VAL A 12 25.07 -14.26 25.39
N LEU A 13 24.82 -15.54 25.68
CA LEU A 13 24.20 -16.46 24.72
C LEU A 13 22.74 -16.06 24.39
N SER A 14 21.98 -15.59 25.39
CA SER A 14 20.64 -15.04 25.17
C SER A 14 20.66 -13.77 24.31
N CYS A 15 21.60 -12.84 24.54
CA CYS A 15 21.72 -11.63 23.72
C CYS A 15 22.01 -11.92 22.25
N MET A 16 22.84 -12.93 21.96
CA MET A 16 23.18 -13.32 20.58
C MET A 16 21.99 -13.94 19.83
N LEU A 17 21.01 -14.54 20.53
CA LEU A 17 19.81 -15.13 19.91
C LEU A 17 18.68 -14.13 19.66
N GLN A 18 18.69 -12.94 20.27
CA GLN A 18 17.59 -11.96 20.14
C GLN A 18 17.69 -11.01 18.93
N GLY A 19 18.74 -11.11 18.11
CA GLY A 19 18.94 -10.31 16.91
C GLY A 19 18.09 -10.73 15.70
N ALA A 20 16.80 -11.06 15.89
CA ALA A 20 15.89 -11.23 14.76
C ALA A 20 15.32 -9.85 14.40
N GLY A 21 15.95 -9.19 13.41
CA GLY A 21 15.38 -8.00 12.79
C GLY A 21 13.95 -8.28 12.39
N ARG A 22 13.02 -7.43 12.81
CA ARG A 22 11.61 -7.55 12.42
C ARG A 22 11.57 -7.27 10.92
N GLU A 23 11.56 -8.31 10.11
CA GLU A 23 11.33 -8.17 8.68
C GLU A 23 9.87 -7.75 8.52
N HIS A 24 9.63 -6.44 8.45
CA HIS A 24 8.30 -5.90 8.22
C HIS A 24 7.98 -6.10 6.73
N VAL A 25 7.48 -7.28 6.41
CA VAL A 25 7.02 -7.62 5.07
C VAL A 25 5.64 -6.99 4.87
N PHE A 26 5.51 -6.15 3.85
CA PHE A 26 4.21 -5.62 3.45
C PHE A 26 3.27 -6.76 3.02
N SER A 27 2.08 -6.78 3.60
CA SER A 27 1.02 -7.67 3.19
C SER A 27 0.51 -7.31 1.79
N ASP A 28 -0.28 -8.19 1.18
CA ASP A 28 -0.86 -7.89 -0.13
C ASP A 28 -1.94 -6.79 -0.03
N GLU A 29 -2.63 -6.67 1.10
CA GLU A 29 -3.51 -5.53 1.40
C GLU A 29 -2.71 -4.22 1.43
N ASP A 30 -1.58 -4.19 2.14
CA ASP A 30 -0.71 -2.99 2.20
C ASP A 30 -0.27 -2.56 0.79
N LYS A 31 0.14 -3.52 -0.04
CA LYS A 31 0.56 -3.28 -1.43
C LYS A 31 -0.59 -2.79 -2.31
N SER A 32 -1.84 -3.01 -1.93
CA SER A 32 -3.02 -2.57 -2.68
C SER A 32 -3.44 -1.13 -2.37
N TRP A 33 -2.77 -0.47 -1.42
CA TRP A 33 -3.06 0.90 -1.04
C TRP A 33 -2.94 1.87 -2.23
N TRP A 34 -3.97 2.68 -2.45
CA TRP A 34 -4.11 3.49 -3.67
C TRP A 34 -2.95 4.46 -3.93
N ALA A 35 -2.34 5.00 -2.86
CA ALA A 35 -1.32 6.04 -2.97
C ALA A 35 0.07 5.49 -3.33
N ILE A 36 0.29 4.18 -3.22
CA ILE A 36 1.58 3.53 -3.52
C ILE A 36 1.53 2.68 -4.79
N GLN A 37 0.44 2.78 -5.56
CA GLN A 37 0.34 2.08 -6.83
C GLN A 37 1.35 2.67 -7.84
N PRO A 38 1.97 1.83 -8.69
CA PRO A 38 2.81 2.31 -9.78
C PRO A 38 2.06 3.29 -10.69
N VAL A 39 2.74 4.36 -11.10
CA VAL A 39 2.18 5.30 -12.08
C VAL A 39 2.09 4.61 -13.44
N THR A 40 0.95 4.75 -14.10
CA THR A 40 0.68 4.20 -15.44
C THR A 40 0.17 5.30 -16.34
N ASP A 41 0.21 5.08 -17.66
CA ASP A 41 -0.37 5.96 -18.68
C ASP A 41 -1.61 5.28 -19.29
N PRO A 42 -2.78 5.38 -18.62
CA PRO A 42 -3.99 4.71 -19.09
C PRO A 42 -4.59 5.43 -20.30
N GLU A 43 -5.20 4.65 -21.20
CA GLU A 43 -5.97 5.21 -22.30
C GLU A 43 -7.15 6.05 -21.77
N ILE A 44 -7.26 7.28 -22.29
CA ILE A 44 -8.31 8.22 -21.88
C ILE A 44 -9.65 7.77 -22.46
N PRO A 45 -10.69 7.53 -21.64
CA PRO A 45 -11.98 7.11 -22.13
C PRO A 45 -12.69 8.20 -22.94
N SER A 46 -13.44 7.82 -23.97
CA SER A 46 -14.31 8.73 -24.74
C SER A 46 -15.69 8.91 -24.09
N HIS A 47 -15.72 9.47 -22.86
CA HIS A 47 -16.96 9.71 -22.09
C HIS A 47 -17.07 11.16 -21.62
N GLY A 48 -18.30 11.59 -21.29
CA GLY A 48 -18.54 12.90 -20.68
C GLY A 48 -18.20 14.09 -21.58
N GLU A 49 -18.38 14.00 -22.90
CA GLU A 49 -18.05 15.07 -23.86
C GLU A 49 -18.67 16.42 -23.50
N ASN A 50 -19.92 16.42 -22.99
CA ASN A 50 -20.66 17.64 -22.66
C ASN A 50 -20.53 18.07 -21.18
N TRP A 51 -19.85 17.29 -20.34
CA TRP A 51 -19.75 17.53 -18.90
C TRP A 51 -18.31 17.69 -18.41
N GLY A 52 -17.41 16.84 -18.89
CA GLY A 52 -16.01 16.83 -18.50
C GLY A 52 -15.29 18.07 -19.01
N ARG A 53 -14.55 18.73 -18.12
CA ARG A 53 -13.73 19.91 -18.39
C ARG A 53 -12.30 19.55 -18.75
N ASN A 54 -11.85 18.36 -18.36
CA ASN A 54 -10.51 17.85 -18.61
C ASN A 54 -10.53 16.32 -18.83
N GLU A 55 -9.36 15.74 -19.10
CA GLU A 55 -9.19 14.30 -19.38
C GLU A 55 -9.51 13.41 -18.17
N ILE A 56 -9.25 13.88 -16.95
CA ILE A 56 -9.55 13.16 -15.70
C ILE A 56 -11.07 12.98 -15.55
N ASP A 57 -11.85 14.00 -15.89
CA ASP A 57 -13.31 13.94 -15.81
C ASP A 57 -13.91 12.84 -16.69
N ARG A 58 -13.21 12.43 -17.76
CA ARG A 58 -13.67 11.32 -18.61
C ARG A 58 -13.64 9.98 -17.90
N PHE A 59 -12.70 9.78 -16.98
CA PHE A 59 -12.65 8.57 -16.13
C PHE A 59 -13.81 8.54 -15.13
N VAL A 60 -14.17 9.70 -14.59
CA VAL A 60 -15.34 9.85 -13.70
C VAL A 60 -16.63 9.63 -14.47
N ALA A 61 -16.79 10.25 -15.64
CA ALA A 61 -17.95 10.09 -16.50
C ALA A 61 -18.18 8.62 -16.88
N ARG A 62 -17.12 7.89 -17.27
CA ARG A 62 -17.21 6.45 -17.55
C ARG A 62 -17.78 5.67 -16.37
N LYS A 63 -17.38 5.99 -15.13
CA LYS A 63 -17.89 5.32 -13.93
C LYS A 63 -19.34 5.67 -13.63
N LEU A 64 -19.74 6.93 -13.84
CA LEU A 64 -21.13 7.36 -13.71
C LEU A 64 -22.03 6.65 -14.74
N ASP A 65 -21.60 6.58 -16.00
CA ASP A 65 -22.34 5.88 -17.06
C ASP A 65 -22.52 4.38 -16.74
N GLN A 66 -21.45 3.71 -16.28
CA GLN A 66 -21.50 2.32 -15.81
C GLN A 66 -22.49 2.13 -14.66
N ALA A 67 -22.55 3.09 -13.74
CA ALA A 67 -23.46 3.11 -12.61
C ALA A 67 -24.88 3.64 -12.95
N LYS A 68 -25.11 4.08 -14.20
CA LYS A 68 -26.36 4.74 -14.64
C LYS A 68 -26.71 5.98 -13.81
N LEU A 69 -25.70 6.73 -13.40
CA LEU A 69 -25.83 7.97 -12.64
C LEU A 69 -25.60 9.17 -13.55
N SER A 70 -26.28 10.28 -13.26
CA SER A 70 -25.99 11.57 -13.87
C SER A 70 -25.04 12.37 -12.98
N PRO A 71 -24.16 13.20 -13.56
CA PRO A 71 -23.34 14.10 -12.76
C PRO A 71 -24.19 15.09 -11.95
N ALA A 72 -23.64 15.57 -10.83
CA ALA A 72 -24.25 16.65 -10.09
C ALA A 72 -24.33 17.94 -10.94
N PRO A 73 -25.41 18.74 -10.80
CA PRO A 73 -25.62 19.96 -11.56
C PRO A 73 -24.59 21.06 -11.26
#